data_AF-A0A6I5RVF9-F1
#
_entry.id   AF-A0A6I5RVF9-F1
#
_cell.length_a   1.000
_cell.length_b   1.000
_cell.length_c   1.000
_cell.angle_alpha   90.00
_cell.angle_beta   90.00
_cell.angle_gamma   90.00
#
_symmetry.space_group_name_H-M   'P 1'
#
loop_
_entity.id
_entity.type
_entity.pdbx_description
1 polymer ?
#
loop_
_entity_poly.entity_id
_entity_poly.type
_entity_poly.pdbx_seq_one_letter_code
_entity_poly.pdbx_strand_id
1 'polypeptide(L)'
;ALGCTEYIKLVKRKIPEFSTRSLIVLDGDVEGVKGMDSILKLPGRLPPDQLIFEFLFNLPPNDSYWKNNIGFTKPVFMTLCEKISETLQIDPANTEIDLFALIESHKARSTPQDQRLRSHFKNFANDTTFLSMVNGGAAKNPYRAWVKHNTEAVEDFRSRVRSSLQNTMSGGHGVDPAMLRALDPPVEAKKA
;
A
#
# COMPACT_ATOMS: atom_id res chain seq x y z
N ALA A 1 -13.62 -12.22 -9.01
CA ALA A 1 -12.22 -12.30 -8.56
C ALA A 1 -12.17 -13.15 -7.28
N LEU A 2 -11.14 -13.99 -7.10
CA LEU A 2 -10.89 -14.70 -5.85
C LEU A 2 -10.44 -13.70 -4.77
N GLY A 3 -10.93 -13.83 -3.54
CA GLY A 3 -10.50 -12.98 -2.42
C GLY A 3 -9.15 -13.42 -1.83
N CYS A 4 -8.48 -12.54 -1.09
CA CYS A 4 -7.17 -12.80 -0.46
C CYS A 4 -7.16 -14.10 0.36
N THR A 5 -8.21 -14.34 1.15
CA THR A 5 -8.35 -15.56 1.97
C THR A 5 -8.35 -16.84 1.13
N GLU A 6 -8.90 -16.80 -0.08
CA GLU A 6 -8.97 -17.98 -0.94
C GLU A 6 -7.61 -18.29 -1.56
N TYR A 7 -6.86 -17.27 -2.00
CA TYR A 7 -5.46 -17.44 -2.41
C TYR A 7 -4.61 -18.06 -1.31
N ILE A 8 -4.75 -17.58 -0.07
CA ILE A 8 -4.03 -18.13 1.09
C ILE A 8 -4.35 -19.62 1.29
N LYS A 9 -5.62 -20.02 1.16
CA LYS A 9 -6.00 -21.44 1.27
C LYS A 9 -5.39 -22.29 0.16
N LEU A 10 -5.36 -21.79 -1.08
CA LEU A 10 -4.78 -22.49 -2.22
C LEU A 10 -3.28 -22.72 -2.04
N VAL A 11 -2.56 -21.72 -1.53
CA VAL A 11 -1.13 -21.85 -1.18
C VAL A 11 -0.92 -22.83 -0.03
N LYS A 12 -1.73 -22.76 1.04
CA LYS A 12 -1.68 -23.73 2.16
C LYS A 12 -1.91 -25.16 1.71
N ARG A 13 -2.77 -25.37 0.71
CA ARG A 13 -3.04 -26.68 0.08
C ARG A 13 -1.95 -27.11 -0.90
N LYS A 14 -0.88 -26.32 -1.08
CA LYS A 14 0.24 -26.60 -1.98
C LYS A 14 -0.18 -26.86 -3.42
N ILE A 15 -1.21 -26.15 -3.89
CA ILE A 15 -1.61 -26.20 -5.30
C ILE A 15 -0.49 -25.52 -6.11
N PRO A 16 0.24 -26.24 -6.99
CA PRO A 16 1.47 -25.73 -7.62
C PRO A 16 1.31 -24.37 -8.31
N GLU A 17 0.17 -24.15 -8.97
CA GLU A 17 -0.20 -22.91 -9.65
C GLU A 17 -0.14 -21.69 -8.71
N PHE A 18 -0.37 -21.90 -7.41
CA PHE A 18 -0.40 -20.82 -6.41
C PHE A 18 0.79 -20.88 -5.45
N SER A 19 1.35 -22.05 -5.18
CA SER A 19 2.41 -22.22 -4.19
C SER A 19 3.83 -22.10 -4.76
N THR A 20 4.04 -22.37 -6.06
CA THR A 20 5.39 -22.37 -6.65
C THR A 20 5.48 -21.70 -8.01
N ARG A 21 4.40 -21.72 -8.81
CA ARG A 21 4.39 -21.20 -10.19
C ARG A 21 3.92 -19.75 -10.33
N SER A 22 3.38 -19.17 -9.27
CA SER A 22 2.92 -17.79 -9.26
C SER A 22 3.53 -17.00 -8.12
N LEU A 23 3.67 -15.70 -8.35
CA LEU A 23 3.90 -14.71 -7.31
C LEU A 23 2.58 -13.99 -7.03
N ILE A 24 2.12 -14.05 -5.79
CA ILE A 24 0.87 -13.43 -5.34
C ILE A 24 1.23 -12.23 -4.48
N VAL A 25 0.78 -11.04 -4.88
CA VAL A 25 0.96 -9.81 -4.09
C VAL A 25 -0.35 -9.47 -3.40
N LEU A 26 -0.32 -9.36 -2.07
CA LEU A 26 -1.45 -9.03 -1.21
C LEU A 26 -1.27 -7.66 -0.54
N ASP A 27 -2.36 -7.10 -0.03
CA ASP A 27 -2.32 -5.84 0.73
C ASP A 27 -1.47 -5.98 2.01
N GLY A 28 -0.95 -4.85 2.50
CA GLY A 28 -0.01 -4.81 3.62
C GLY A 28 -0.61 -5.31 4.95
N ASP A 29 -1.91 -5.08 5.13
CA ASP A 29 -2.69 -5.46 6.31
C ASP A 29 -3.08 -6.95 6.35
N VAL A 30 -2.83 -7.72 5.29
CA VAL A 30 -3.17 -9.15 5.27
C VAL A 30 -2.29 -9.94 6.24
N GLU A 31 -2.94 -10.80 7.05
CA GLU A 31 -2.30 -11.68 8.03
C GLU A 31 -2.32 -13.16 7.60
N GLY A 32 -1.58 -14.01 8.33
CA GLY A 32 -1.66 -15.47 8.16
C GLY A 32 -0.90 -16.04 6.96
N VAL A 33 0.05 -15.28 6.40
CA VAL A 33 0.86 -15.64 5.22
C VAL A 33 2.31 -16.00 5.54
N LYS A 34 2.67 -16.05 6.83
CA LYS A 34 4.05 -16.35 7.26
C LYS A 34 4.49 -17.74 6.75
N GLY A 35 5.66 -17.80 6.10
CA GLY A 35 6.23 -19.02 5.54
C GLY A 35 5.66 -19.45 4.18
N MET A 36 4.94 -18.56 3.48
CA MET A 36 4.45 -18.81 2.13
C MET A 36 5.31 -18.05 1.11
N ASP A 37 6.28 -18.74 0.51
CA ASP A 37 7.29 -18.11 -0.36
C ASP A 37 6.72 -17.50 -1.65
N SER A 38 5.56 -17.98 -2.11
CA SER A 38 4.84 -17.43 -3.25
C SER A 38 4.03 -16.17 -2.94
N ILE A 39 3.95 -15.74 -1.69
CA ILE A 39 3.18 -14.58 -1.27
C ILE A 39 4.11 -13.44 -0.84
N LEU A 40 3.89 -12.27 -1.42
CA LEU A 40 4.43 -11.00 -0.95
C LEU A 40 3.32 -10.07 -0.48
N LYS A 41 3.62 -9.23 0.49
CA LYS A 41 2.74 -8.14 0.91
C LYS A 41 3.27 -6.81 0.42
N LEU A 42 2.37 -5.93 0.03
CA LEU A 42 2.65 -4.51 -0.15
C LEU A 42 3.26 -3.93 1.14
N PRO A 43 4.11 -2.89 1.03
CA PRO A 43 4.68 -2.24 2.20
C PRO A 43 3.61 -1.71 3.15
N GLY A 44 3.93 -1.72 4.45
CA GLY A 44 3.07 -1.17 5.49
C GLY A 44 2.11 -2.19 6.11
N ARG A 45 1.31 -1.69 7.05
CA ARG A 45 0.34 -2.45 7.87
C ARG A 45 -1.10 -1.98 7.69
N LEU A 46 -1.29 -0.94 6.87
CA LEU A 46 -2.57 -0.31 6.60
C LEU A 46 -3.09 -0.79 5.23
N PRO A 47 -4.42 -0.96 5.09
CA PRO A 47 -5.04 -1.10 3.78
C PRO A 47 -4.76 0.12 2.88
N PRO A 48 -4.91 0.01 1.55
CA PRO A 48 -4.50 1.06 0.61
C PRO A 48 -5.15 2.44 0.85
N ASP A 49 -6.43 2.48 1.20
CA ASP A 49 -7.19 3.72 1.48
C ASP A 49 -6.74 4.40 2.78
N GLN A 50 -6.44 3.61 3.80
CA GLN A 50 -5.89 4.09 5.08
C GLN A 50 -4.44 4.56 4.93
N LEU A 51 -3.62 3.80 4.21
CA LEU A 51 -2.23 4.15 3.91
C LEU A 51 -2.15 5.51 3.19
N ILE A 52 -2.99 5.71 2.17
CA ILE A 52 -2.95 6.96 1.42
C ILE A 52 -3.55 8.13 2.20
N PHE A 53 -4.52 7.89 3.08
CA PHE A 53 -5.00 8.90 4.02
C PHE A 53 -3.87 9.36 4.95
N GLU A 54 -3.19 8.44 5.63
CA GLU A 54 -2.08 8.77 6.54
C GLU A 54 -0.99 9.57 5.83
N PHE A 55 -0.59 9.12 4.64
CA PHE A 55 0.40 9.83 3.84
C PHE A 55 -0.02 11.25 3.50
N LEU A 56 -1.23 11.46 2.98
CA LEU A 56 -1.71 12.79 2.60
C LEU A 56 -1.92 13.69 3.82
N PHE A 57 -2.31 13.12 4.96
CA PHE A 57 -2.40 13.85 6.21
C PHE A 57 -1.03 14.35 6.67
N ASN A 58 -0.03 13.46 6.66
CA ASN A 58 1.34 13.76 7.12
C ASN A 58 2.13 14.61 6.11
N LEU A 59 1.69 14.68 4.84
CA LEU A 59 2.38 15.42 3.81
C LEU A 59 2.36 16.95 4.08
N PRO A 60 3.51 17.65 4.09
CA PRO A 60 3.57 19.08 4.36
C PRO A 60 2.74 19.91 3.35
N PRO A 61 2.06 20.99 3.77
CA PRO A 61 1.21 21.80 2.88
C PRO A 61 1.98 22.51 1.76
N ASN A 62 3.29 22.70 1.91
CA ASN A 62 4.17 23.27 0.90
C ASN A 62 4.75 22.25 -0.09
N ASP A 63 4.42 20.95 0.07
CA ASP A 63 4.89 19.91 -0.84
C ASP A 63 4.43 20.13 -2.28
N SER A 64 5.29 19.75 -3.22
CA SER A 64 5.03 19.88 -4.66
C SER A 64 3.78 19.11 -5.14
N TYR A 65 3.40 18.03 -4.46
CA TYR A 65 2.20 17.24 -4.76
C TYR A 65 0.91 18.10 -4.75
N TRP A 66 0.83 19.07 -3.83
CA TRP A 66 -0.33 19.95 -3.71
C TRP A 66 -0.44 20.97 -4.87
N LYS A 67 0.59 21.11 -5.70
CA LYS A 67 0.58 21.98 -6.88
C LYS A 67 -0.02 21.22 -8.07
N ASN A 68 -1.34 21.31 -8.21
CA ASN A 68 -2.08 20.67 -9.31
C ASN A 68 -3.18 21.57 -9.89
N ASN A 69 -3.54 21.28 -11.14
CA ASN A 69 -4.49 22.10 -11.92
C ASN A 69 -5.96 21.94 -11.51
N ILE A 70 -6.26 21.02 -10.58
CA ILE A 70 -7.64 20.75 -10.15
C ILE A 70 -7.95 21.33 -8.77
N GLY A 71 -7.00 22.03 -8.15
CA GLY A 71 -7.18 22.67 -6.85
C GLY A 71 -7.20 21.69 -5.66
N PHE A 72 -6.72 20.45 -5.83
CA PHE A 72 -6.63 19.49 -4.74
C PHE A 72 -5.48 19.85 -3.79
N THR A 73 -5.78 20.60 -2.74
CA THR A 73 -4.80 21.10 -1.77
C THR A 73 -4.97 20.40 -0.42
N LYS A 74 -4.01 20.58 0.50
CA LYS A 74 -4.12 20.01 1.86
C LYS A 74 -5.44 20.42 2.56
N PRO A 75 -5.87 21.69 2.55
CA PRO A 75 -7.17 22.06 3.12
C PRO A 75 -8.37 21.33 2.49
N VAL A 76 -8.39 21.18 1.15
CA VAL A 76 -9.46 20.43 0.45
C VAL A 76 -9.48 18.97 0.88
N PHE A 77 -8.31 18.34 0.99
CA PHE A 77 -8.18 16.98 1.52
C PHE A 77 -8.68 16.87 2.97
N MET A 78 -8.32 17.82 3.85
CA MET A 78 -8.75 17.80 5.26
C MET A 78 -10.28 17.92 5.38
N THR A 79 -10.92 18.76 4.57
CA THR A 79 -12.39 18.87 4.52
C THR A 79 -13.03 17.56 4.06
N LEU A 80 -12.48 16.94 3.01
CA LEU A 80 -13.01 15.68 2.48
C LEU A 80 -12.96 14.56 3.52
N CYS A 81 -11.92 14.54 4.35
CA CYS A 81 -11.71 13.52 5.36
C CYS A 81 -12.16 13.91 6.79
N GLU A 82 -12.91 15.01 6.95
CA GLU A 82 -13.34 15.53 8.27
C GLU A 82 -13.98 14.45 9.14
N LYS A 83 -14.87 13.61 8.57
CA LYS A 83 -15.53 12.52 9.29
C LYS A 83 -14.56 11.46 9.81
N ILE A 84 -13.46 11.21 9.10
CA ILE A 84 -12.40 10.29 9.57
C ILE A 84 -11.70 10.91 10.78
N SER A 85 -11.30 12.18 10.68
CA SER A 85 -10.65 12.94 11.75
C SER A 85 -11.51 13.04 13.01
N GLU A 86 -12.80 13.35 12.86
CA GLU A 86 -13.77 13.37 13.96
C GLU A 86 -13.89 12.01 14.65
N THR A 87 -14.04 10.94 13.85
CA THR A 87 -14.24 9.57 14.37
C THR A 87 -13.03 9.05 15.11
N LEU A 88 -11.83 9.39 14.61
CA LEU A 88 -10.55 9.03 15.23
C LEU A 88 -10.09 10.02 16.31
N GLN A 89 -10.81 11.13 16.50
CA GLN A 89 -10.47 12.20 17.44
C GLN A 89 -9.06 12.75 17.20
N ILE A 90 -8.71 12.95 15.93
CA ILE A 90 -7.42 13.53 15.54
C ILE A 90 -7.40 15.01 15.96
N ASP A 91 -6.39 15.40 16.73
CA ASP A 91 -6.17 16.80 17.12
C ASP A 91 -5.88 17.65 15.86
N PRO A 92 -6.65 18.72 15.58
CA PRO A 92 -6.38 19.62 14.46
C PRO A 92 -4.98 20.28 14.50
N ALA A 93 -4.34 20.36 15.67
CA ALA A 93 -2.98 20.89 15.82
C ALA A 93 -1.90 19.89 15.38
N ASN A 94 -2.24 18.60 15.22
CA ASN A 94 -1.27 17.59 14.80
C ASN A 94 -0.87 17.78 13.34
N THR A 95 0.44 17.87 13.09
CA THR A 95 1.00 17.92 11.75
C THR A 95 1.26 16.53 11.17
N GLU A 96 1.34 15.53 12.04
CA GLU A 96 1.63 14.13 11.71
C GLU A 96 0.84 13.20 12.64
N ILE A 97 0.43 12.04 12.12
CA ILE A 97 -0.27 10.99 12.86
C ILE A 97 0.33 9.61 12.57
N ASP A 98 0.20 8.70 13.54
CA ASP A 98 0.25 7.25 13.32
C ASP A 98 -1.19 6.73 13.23
N LEU A 99 -1.67 6.53 12.02
CA LEU A 99 -3.05 6.13 11.77
C LEU A 99 -3.35 4.75 12.35
N PHE A 100 -2.41 3.83 12.31
CA PHE A 100 -2.62 2.49 12.84
C PHE A 100 -2.87 2.54 14.34
N ALA A 101 -2.07 3.31 15.09
CA ALA A 101 -2.28 3.48 16.53
C ALA A 101 -3.64 4.10 16.86
N LEU A 102 -4.09 5.08 16.06
CA LEU A 102 -5.40 5.70 16.21
C LEU A 102 -6.54 4.70 15.94
N ILE A 103 -6.41 3.89 14.89
CA ILE A 103 -7.40 2.87 14.54
C ILE A 103 -7.48 1.79 15.62
N GLU A 104 -6.36 1.30 16.14
CA GLU A 104 -6.34 0.32 17.22
C GLU A 104 -6.98 0.88 18.50
N SER A 105 -6.66 2.14 18.85
CA SER A 105 -7.28 2.84 19.97
C SER A 105 -8.78 3.07 19.79
N HIS A 106 -9.23 3.29 18.55
CA HIS A 106 -10.66 3.38 18.23
C HIS A 106 -11.33 2.00 18.36
N LYS A 107 -10.76 0.94 17.78
CA LYS A 107 -11.29 -0.43 17.88
C LYS A 107 -11.43 -0.91 19.33
N ALA A 108 -10.49 -0.55 20.20
CA ALA A 108 -10.55 -0.90 21.62
C ALA A 108 -11.74 -0.26 22.36
N ARG A 109 -12.27 0.86 21.84
CA ARG A 109 -13.39 1.61 22.43
C ARG A 109 -14.73 1.39 21.70
N SER A 110 -14.69 0.81 20.51
CA SER A 110 -15.85 0.61 19.64
C SER A 110 -16.36 -0.84 19.67
N THR A 111 -17.60 -1.06 19.24
CA THR A 111 -18.15 -2.41 19.11
C THR A 111 -17.71 -3.04 17.77
N PRO A 112 -17.63 -4.38 17.66
CA PRO A 112 -17.30 -5.05 16.40
C PRO A 112 -18.27 -4.73 15.24
N GLN A 113 -19.49 -4.28 15.56
CA GLN A 113 -20.51 -3.88 14.60
C GLN A 113 -20.37 -2.41 14.15
N ASP A 114 -19.47 -1.62 14.76
CA ASP A 114 -19.24 -0.23 14.35
C ASP A 114 -18.52 -0.17 13.01
N GLN A 115 -19.29 0.05 11.95
CA GLN A 115 -18.79 0.17 10.58
C GLN A 115 -18.57 1.63 10.15
N ARG A 116 -18.71 2.61 11.05
CA ARG A 116 -18.65 4.03 10.68
C ARG A 116 -17.29 4.39 10.10
N LEU A 117 -16.22 4.04 10.80
CA LEU A 117 -14.85 4.34 10.35
C LEU A 117 -14.55 3.71 8.99
N ARG A 118 -14.92 2.43 8.79
CA ARG A 118 -14.79 1.75 7.49
C ARG A 118 -15.58 2.46 6.39
N SER A 119 -16.80 2.90 6.71
CA SER A 119 -17.65 3.64 5.76
C SER A 119 -17.04 5.00 5.40
N HIS A 120 -16.41 5.69 6.36
CA HIS A 120 -15.73 6.96 6.12
C HIS A 120 -14.52 6.80 5.21
N PHE A 121 -13.65 5.80 5.44
CA PHE A 121 -12.54 5.49 4.53
C PHE A 121 -13.02 5.10 3.13
N LYS A 122 -14.08 4.28 3.05
CA LYS A 122 -14.69 3.92 1.76
C LYS A 122 -15.23 5.16 1.04
N ASN A 123 -15.88 6.08 1.74
CA ASN A 123 -16.41 7.30 1.14
C ASN A 123 -15.27 8.20 0.63
N PHE A 124 -14.19 8.35 1.39
CA PHE A 124 -12.98 9.02 0.95
C PHE A 124 -12.42 8.39 -0.34
N ALA A 125 -12.24 7.07 -0.35
CA ALA A 125 -11.66 6.36 -1.50
C ALA A 125 -12.54 6.43 -2.77
N ASN A 126 -13.85 6.69 -2.62
CA ASN A 126 -14.80 6.83 -3.71
C ASN A 126 -15.18 8.29 -4.02
N ASP A 127 -14.59 9.27 -3.31
CA ASP A 127 -14.86 10.68 -3.57
C ASP A 127 -14.40 11.06 -4.98
N THR A 128 -15.21 11.82 -5.70
CA THR A 128 -14.94 12.16 -7.11
C THR A 128 -13.72 13.06 -7.27
N THR A 129 -13.48 13.96 -6.31
CA THR A 129 -12.30 14.84 -6.29
C THR A 129 -11.05 14.01 -6.05
N PHE A 130 -11.07 13.14 -5.04
CA PHE A 130 -9.95 12.23 -4.78
C PHE A 130 -9.69 11.28 -5.95
N LEU A 131 -10.74 10.68 -6.51
CA LEU A 131 -10.63 9.80 -7.68
C LEU A 131 -10.08 10.51 -8.91
N SER A 132 -10.35 11.82 -9.09
CA SER A 132 -9.75 12.58 -10.18
C SER A 132 -8.22 12.72 -10.04
N MET A 133 -7.69 12.70 -8.82
CA MET A 133 -6.24 12.62 -8.56
C MET A 133 -5.70 11.23 -8.84
N VAL A 134 -6.41 10.19 -8.41
CA VAL A 134 -6.02 8.78 -8.62
C VAL A 134 -6.01 8.41 -10.10
N ASN A 135 -7.07 8.76 -10.83
CA ASN A 135 -7.25 8.46 -12.25
C ASN A 135 -6.60 9.49 -13.18
N GLY A 136 -6.06 10.57 -12.62
CA GLY A 136 -5.31 11.58 -13.36
C GLY A 136 -3.95 11.09 -13.85
N GLY A 137 -3.17 12.00 -14.43
CA GLY A 137 -1.82 11.69 -14.89
C GLY A 137 -0.90 11.21 -13.75
N ALA A 138 0.08 10.38 -14.08
CA ALA A 138 0.98 9.75 -13.09
C ALA A 138 1.68 10.74 -12.14
N ALA A 139 1.92 11.97 -12.57
CA ALA A 139 2.50 13.03 -11.73
C ALA A 139 1.58 13.48 -10.58
N LYS A 140 0.26 13.32 -10.74
CA LYS A 140 -0.79 13.74 -9.79
C LYS A 140 -1.27 12.59 -8.90
N ASN A 141 -0.92 11.35 -9.24
CA ASN A 141 -1.44 10.19 -8.54
C ASN A 141 -0.86 10.12 -7.11
N PRO A 142 -1.71 10.04 -6.06
CA PRO A 142 -1.27 10.07 -4.68
C PRO A 142 -0.38 8.87 -4.31
N TYR A 143 -0.63 7.68 -4.86
CA TYR A 143 0.21 6.50 -4.62
C TYR A 143 1.59 6.63 -5.27
N ARG A 144 1.69 7.34 -6.40
CA ARG A 144 3.00 7.68 -6.99
C ARG A 144 3.75 8.69 -6.13
N ALA A 145 3.05 9.65 -5.54
CA ALA A 145 3.65 10.57 -4.58
C ALA A 145 4.13 9.82 -3.34
N TRP A 146 3.35 8.86 -2.83
CA TRP A 146 3.74 7.98 -1.72
C TRP A 146 5.04 7.24 -2.05
N VAL A 147 5.13 6.62 -3.23
CA VAL A 147 6.34 5.90 -3.68
C VAL A 147 7.58 6.79 -3.69
N LYS A 148 7.44 8.06 -4.09
CA LYS A 148 8.58 9.02 -4.10
C LYS A 148 9.05 9.41 -2.70
N HIS A 149 8.15 9.43 -1.72
CA HIS A 149 8.46 9.82 -0.35
C HIS A 149 8.87 8.64 0.54
N ASN A 150 8.67 7.41 0.07
CA ASN A 150 8.92 6.17 0.83
C ASN A 150 9.93 5.29 0.09
N THR A 151 11.03 5.88 -0.36
CA THR A 151 12.03 5.22 -1.22
C THR A 151 12.61 3.96 -0.58
N GLU A 152 12.92 3.98 0.72
CA GLU A 152 13.46 2.83 1.44
C GLU A 152 12.49 1.63 1.41
N ALA A 153 11.23 1.85 1.79
CA ALA A 153 10.20 0.80 1.78
C ALA A 153 9.93 0.27 0.35
N VAL A 154 10.05 1.15 -0.65
CA VAL A 154 9.89 0.79 -2.06
C VAL A 154 11.06 -0.06 -2.55
N GLU A 155 12.30 0.29 -2.21
CA GLU A 155 13.48 -0.48 -2.60
C GLU A 155 13.54 -1.84 -1.91
N ASP A 156 13.18 -1.91 -0.62
CA ASP A 156 13.00 -3.18 0.09
C ASP A 156 11.98 -4.07 -0.64
N PHE A 157 10.80 -3.52 -0.97
CA PHE A 157 9.77 -4.28 -1.68
C PHE A 157 10.22 -4.73 -3.07
N ARG A 158 10.91 -3.86 -3.83
CA ARG A 158 11.48 -4.23 -5.15
C ARG A 158 12.49 -5.37 -5.03
N SER A 159 13.33 -5.33 -4.00
CA SER A 159 14.29 -6.40 -3.71
C SER A 159 13.58 -7.73 -3.41
N ARG A 160 12.52 -7.70 -2.58
CA ARG A 160 11.69 -8.87 -2.28
C ARG A 160 10.98 -9.41 -3.52
N VAL A 161 10.38 -8.54 -4.34
CA VAL A 161 9.73 -8.94 -5.61
C VAL A 161 10.72 -9.62 -6.54
N ARG A 162 11.92 -9.07 -6.71
CA ARG A 162 12.98 -9.69 -7.53
C ARG A 162 13.33 -11.08 -7.02
N SER A 163 13.61 -11.19 -5.72
CA SER A 163 14.00 -12.45 -5.08
C SER A 163 12.91 -13.52 -5.22
N SER A 164 11.66 -13.16 -4.92
CA SER A 164 10.53 -14.09 -5.07
C SER A 164 10.28 -14.46 -6.53
N LEU A 165 10.41 -13.53 -7.47
CA LEU A 165 10.26 -13.81 -8.90
C LEU A 165 11.34 -14.77 -9.40
N GLN A 166 12.60 -14.56 -9.01
CA GLN A 166 13.70 -15.48 -9.33
C GLN A 166 13.42 -16.89 -8.80
N ASN A 167 12.91 -17.01 -7.57
CA ASN A 167 12.52 -18.29 -6.98
C ASN A 167 11.34 -18.95 -7.72
N THR A 168 10.30 -18.18 -8.09
CA THR A 168 9.16 -18.67 -8.87
C THR A 168 9.60 -19.16 -10.26
N MET A 169 10.48 -18.42 -10.94
CA MET A 169 10.95 -18.79 -12.28
C MET A 169 11.84 -20.02 -12.26
N SER A 170 12.80 -20.09 -11.34
CA SER A 170 13.71 -21.23 -11.23
C SER A 170 13.01 -22.47 -10.66
N GLY A 171 12.38 -22.36 -9.49
CA GLY A 171 11.76 -23.48 -8.79
C GLY A 171 10.39 -23.89 -9.33
N GLY A 172 9.61 -22.95 -9.88
CA GLY A 172 8.27 -23.21 -10.42
C GLY A 172 8.24 -23.57 -11.90
N HIS A 173 9.14 -22.98 -12.68
CA HIS A 173 9.15 -23.09 -14.15
C HIS A 173 10.45 -23.67 -14.73
N GLY A 174 11.45 -23.98 -13.90
CA GLY A 174 12.70 -24.60 -14.35
C GLY A 174 13.59 -23.67 -15.17
N VAL A 175 13.43 -22.36 -15.05
CA VAL A 175 14.29 -21.39 -15.75
C VAL A 175 15.70 -21.43 -15.14
N ASP A 176 16.71 -21.48 -16.00
CA ASP A 176 18.11 -21.48 -15.58
C ASP A 176 18.44 -20.22 -14.75
N PRO A 177 18.93 -20.38 -13.50
CA PRO A 177 19.35 -19.25 -12.67
C PRO A 177 20.36 -18.30 -13.32
N ALA A 178 21.20 -18.78 -14.24
CA ALA A 178 22.14 -17.94 -14.98
C ALA A 178 21.41 -16.90 -15.86
N MET A 179 20.28 -17.26 -16.45
CA MET A 179 19.46 -16.34 -17.26
C MET A 179 18.73 -15.29 -16.40
N LEU A 180 18.45 -15.62 -15.13
CA LEU A 180 17.73 -14.75 -14.20
C LEU A 180 18.58 -13.57 -13.68
N ARG A 181 19.89 -13.55 -13.95
CA ARG A 181 20.77 -12.39 -13.70
C ARG A 181 20.34 -11.15 -14.46
N ALA A 182 19.58 -11.30 -15.54
CA ALA A 182 18.98 -10.17 -16.25
C ALA A 182 17.99 -9.35 -15.39
N LEU A 183 17.52 -9.90 -14.27
CA LEU A 183 16.62 -9.22 -13.33
C LEU A 183 17.37 -8.43 -12.23
N ASP A 184 18.68 -8.62 -12.11
CA ASP A 184 19.50 -7.93 -11.12
C ASP A 184 19.53 -6.42 -11.41
N PRO A 185 19.59 -5.57 -10.37
CA PRO A 185 19.71 -4.14 -10.59
C PRO A 185 20.99 -3.84 -11.40
N PRO A 186 20.98 -2.80 -12.26
CA PRO A 186 22.19 -2.38 -12.96
C PRO A 186 23.31 -2.17 -11.94
N VAL A 187 24.50 -2.70 -12.23
CA VAL A 187 25.68 -2.39 -11.42
C VAL A 187 25.89 -0.89 -11.51
N GLU A 188 25.64 -0.16 -10.42
CA GLU A 188 25.97 1.25 -10.37
C GLU A 188 27.47 1.38 -10.60
N ALA A 189 27.84 1.94 -11.74
CA ALA A 189 29.21 2.35 -11.97
C ALA A 189 29.55 3.32 -10.85
N LYS A 190 30.42 2.90 -9.93
CA LYS A 190 31.01 3.79 -8.93
C LYS A 190 31.52 5.02 -9.69
N LYS A 191 30.87 6.17 -9.49
CA LYS A 191 31.41 7.44 -9.96
C LYS A 191 32.74 7.62 -9.24
N ALA A 192 33.82 7.44 -9.98
CA ALA A 192 35.18 7.79 -9.59
C ALA A 192 35.32 9.31 -9.50
#